data_AF-A0A0M3TA61-F1
#
_entry.id   AF-A0A0M3TA61-F1
#
_cell.length_a   1.000
_cell.length_b   1.000
_cell.length_c   1.000
_cell.angle_alpha   90.00
_cell.angle_beta   90.00
_cell.angle_gamma   90.00
#
_symmetry.space_group_name_H-M   'P 1'
#
loop_
_entity.id
_entity.type
_entity.pdbx_description
1 polymer ?
#
loop_
_entity_poly.entity_id
_entity_poly.type
_entity_poly.pdbx_seq_one_letter_code
_entity_poly.pdbx_strand_id
1 'polypeptide(L)'
;MQRDRDFAGFMGQTLDLVGRNIPVVFLYIVVIGGLNAFGLMAGLIDSTDTIAGAGMGFSVDASDSLTSAAFQLGVAILSIIAGYFVLSKLLESAGRLKATDTRIWAYIGMSILSMIGIVLGLILIIVPGLILLVRWSAASGFLIGGRRGITESLGASWEATRGYSWSIFFAALVLFLGLIIIAGAFGAMLAFTGIDLMIALGSSIGEAAGNVLAFAFGIGVYTLVADDSTETADVFA
;
A
#
# COMPACT_ATOMS: atom_id res chain seq x y z
N MET A 1 -23.41 -0.95 -8.85
CA MET A 1 -23.34 -2.39 -9.19
C MET A 1 -22.42 -3.03 -8.17
N GLN A 2 -22.95 -3.85 -7.25
CA GLN A 2 -22.10 -4.60 -6.34
C GLN A 2 -21.35 -5.64 -7.17
N ARG A 3 -20.02 -5.58 -7.17
CA ARG A 3 -19.16 -6.56 -7.85
C ARG A 3 -19.11 -7.84 -7.01
N ASP A 4 -19.03 -8.97 -7.69
CA ASP A 4 -18.87 -10.27 -7.01
C ASP A 4 -17.54 -10.31 -6.22
N ARG A 5 -17.50 -11.14 -5.17
CA ARG A 5 -16.31 -11.34 -4.31
C ARG A 5 -15.34 -12.34 -4.95
N ASP A 6 -15.10 -12.18 -6.23
CA ASP A 6 -14.21 -12.99 -7.05
C ASP A 6 -12.95 -12.21 -7.45
N PHE A 7 -12.01 -12.89 -8.11
CA PHE A 7 -10.77 -12.29 -8.60
C PHE A 7 -11.02 -11.02 -9.44
N ALA A 8 -11.98 -11.09 -10.36
CA ALA A 8 -12.31 -9.99 -11.27
C ALA A 8 -12.94 -8.82 -10.52
N GLY A 9 -13.74 -9.08 -9.50
CA GLY A 9 -14.31 -8.09 -8.61
C GLY A 9 -13.24 -7.29 -7.87
N PHE A 10 -12.27 -7.96 -7.24
CA PHE A 10 -11.16 -7.29 -6.53
C PHE A 10 -10.32 -6.42 -7.46
N MET A 11 -9.95 -6.95 -8.63
CA MET A 11 -9.18 -6.21 -9.63
C MET A 11 -9.97 -5.02 -10.18
N GLY A 12 -11.22 -5.24 -10.58
CA GLY A 12 -12.10 -4.20 -11.10
C GLY A 12 -12.30 -3.07 -10.10
N GLN A 13 -12.52 -3.40 -8.82
CA GLN A 13 -12.68 -2.42 -7.75
C GLN A 13 -11.41 -1.60 -7.52
N THR A 14 -10.25 -2.27 -7.52
CA THR A 14 -8.94 -1.61 -7.37
C THR A 14 -8.70 -0.61 -8.50
N LEU A 15 -8.89 -1.03 -9.75
CA LEU A 15 -8.67 -0.18 -10.93
C LEU A 15 -9.66 0.99 -11.00
N ASP A 16 -10.90 0.77 -10.59
CA ASP A 16 -11.94 1.79 -10.54
C ASP A 16 -11.66 2.84 -9.47
N LEU A 17 -11.18 2.43 -8.29
CA LEU A 17 -10.70 3.35 -7.25
C LEU A 17 -9.53 4.21 -7.74
N VAL A 18 -8.56 3.60 -8.43
CA VAL A 18 -7.43 4.34 -9.03
C VAL A 18 -7.92 5.30 -10.10
N GLY A 19 -8.79 4.85 -11.01
CA GLY A 19 -9.32 5.64 -12.12
C GLY A 19 -10.16 6.84 -11.67
N ARG A 20 -10.93 6.70 -10.58
CA ARG A 20 -11.70 7.81 -10.01
C ARG A 20 -10.84 8.83 -9.28
N ASN A 21 -9.68 8.42 -8.77
CA ASN A 21 -8.80 9.25 -7.94
C ASN A 21 -7.47 9.60 -8.63
N ILE A 22 -7.44 9.65 -9.96
CA ILE A 22 -6.24 9.97 -10.76
C ILE A 22 -5.48 11.20 -10.22
N PRO A 23 -6.12 12.33 -9.85
CA PRO A 23 -5.38 13.49 -9.35
C PRO A 23 -4.59 13.21 -8.07
N VAL A 24 -5.18 12.43 -7.15
CA VAL A 24 -4.54 12.07 -5.88
C VAL A 24 -3.42 11.05 -6.10
N VAL A 25 -3.66 10.06 -6.96
CA VAL A 25 -2.65 9.08 -7.37
C VAL A 25 -1.46 9.77 -8.02
N PHE A 26 -1.72 10.68 -8.97
CA PHE A 26 -0.68 11.42 -9.66
C PHE A 26 0.12 12.32 -8.70
N LEU A 27 -0.56 13.03 -7.80
CA LEU A 27 0.11 13.85 -6.79
C LEU A 27 1.04 13.02 -5.90
N TYR A 28 0.58 11.85 -5.45
CA TYR A 28 1.41 10.93 -4.66
C TYR A 28 2.65 10.49 -5.45
N ILE A 29 2.47 10.06 -6.70
CA ILE A 29 3.56 9.58 -7.55
C ILE A 29 4.58 10.69 -7.81
N VAL A 30 4.14 11.91 -8.10
CA VAL A 30 5.03 13.04 -8.35
C VAL A 30 5.80 13.43 -7.09
N VAL A 31 5.13 13.51 -5.95
CA VAL A 31 5.77 13.92 -4.69
C VAL A 31 6.74 12.83 -4.20
N ILE A 32 6.26 11.60 -4.04
CA ILE A 32 7.06 10.50 -3.48
C ILE A 32 8.08 9.99 -4.51
N GLY A 33 7.68 9.77 -5.76
CA GLY A 33 8.59 9.35 -6.83
C GLY A 33 9.64 10.41 -7.15
N GLY A 34 9.26 11.69 -7.17
CA GLY A 34 10.20 12.80 -7.37
C GLY A 34 11.22 12.91 -6.24
N LEU A 35 10.78 12.80 -4.98
CA LEU A 35 11.67 12.82 -3.82
C LEU A 35 12.65 11.63 -3.82
N ASN A 36 12.17 10.43 -4.13
CA ASN A 36 13.05 9.26 -4.21
C ASN A 36 14.04 9.34 -5.38
N ALA A 37 13.61 9.81 -6.56
CA ALA A 37 14.53 10.04 -7.68
C ALA A 37 15.62 11.08 -7.34
N PHE A 38 15.24 12.14 -6.63
CA PHE A 38 16.20 13.12 -6.12
C PHE A 38 17.18 12.48 -5.14
N GLY A 39 16.69 11.65 -4.21
CA GLY A 39 17.53 10.92 -3.26
C GLY A 39 18.55 10.02 -3.96
N LEU A 40 18.12 9.26 -4.97
CA LEU A 40 19.00 8.42 -5.80
C LEU A 40 20.06 9.26 -6.52
N MET A 41 19.64 10.37 -7.14
CA MET A 41 20.56 11.25 -7.89
C MET A 41 21.57 11.97 -6.99
N ALA A 42 21.14 12.38 -5.80
CA ALA A 42 21.99 13.05 -4.82
C ALA A 42 22.96 12.08 -4.12
N GLY A 43 22.89 10.77 -4.39
CA GLY A 43 23.65 9.74 -3.68
C GLY A 43 23.23 9.60 -2.21
N LEU A 44 21.98 9.95 -1.89
CA LEU A 44 21.39 9.83 -0.56
C LEU A 44 20.60 8.51 -0.39
N ILE A 45 20.31 7.83 -1.50
CA ILE A 45 19.66 6.52 -1.57
C ILE A 45 20.47 5.68 -2.56
N ASP A 46 20.81 4.46 -2.19
CA ASP A 46 21.46 3.52 -3.11
C ASP A 46 20.44 2.72 -3.93
N SER A 47 20.80 2.37 -5.17
CA SER A 47 19.91 1.61 -6.07
C SER A 47 19.68 0.15 -5.60
N THR A 48 20.59 -0.37 -4.77
CA THR A 48 20.49 -1.70 -4.14
C THR A 48 19.52 -1.74 -2.96
N ASP A 49 19.33 -0.61 -2.30
CA ASP A 49 18.48 -0.48 -1.12
C ASP A 49 16.99 -0.58 -1.44
N THR A 50 16.63 -0.24 -2.69
CA THR A 50 15.26 -0.34 -3.20
C THR A 50 14.75 -1.79 -3.26
N ILE A 51 15.66 -2.77 -3.32
CA ILE A 51 15.30 -4.21 -3.42
C ILE A 51 15.24 -4.87 -2.02
N ALA A 52 16.00 -4.38 -1.04
CA ALA A 52 16.04 -4.93 0.32
C ALA A 52 15.02 -4.28 1.29
N GLY A 53 14.49 -3.10 0.96
CA GLY A 53 13.44 -2.44 1.71
C GLY A 53 12.11 -3.18 1.56
N ALA A 54 11.73 -3.98 2.55
CA ALA A 54 10.40 -4.56 2.66
C ALA A 54 9.35 -3.43 2.84
N GLY A 55 8.90 -2.85 1.73
CA GLY A 55 7.67 -2.07 1.58
C GLY A 55 7.58 -0.72 2.32
N MET A 56 8.64 -0.21 2.95
CA MET A 56 8.59 1.05 3.71
C MET A 56 9.64 2.11 3.32
N GLY A 57 10.46 1.86 2.30
CA GLY A 57 11.40 2.88 1.78
C GLY A 57 12.46 3.35 2.79
N PHE A 58 12.79 2.52 3.79
CA PHE A 58 13.81 2.80 4.79
C PHE A 58 14.77 1.61 4.89
N SER A 59 16.03 1.83 4.53
CA SER A 59 17.13 0.87 4.61
C SER A 59 18.29 1.57 5.33
N VAL A 60 18.81 0.94 6.38
CA VAL A 60 19.98 1.49 7.08
C VAL A 60 21.12 0.56 6.82
N ASP A 61 22.03 0.96 5.93
CA ASP A 61 23.33 0.30 5.80
C ASP A 61 24.31 0.89 6.83
N ALA A 62 25.27 0.09 7.30
CA ALA A 62 26.34 0.57 8.17
C ALA A 62 27.28 1.57 7.46
N SER A 63 27.23 1.63 6.13
CA SER A 63 27.92 2.60 5.29
C SER A 63 27.17 3.94 5.14
N ASP A 64 25.91 4.03 5.60
CA ASP A 64 25.11 5.23 5.40
C ASP A 64 25.67 6.43 6.15
N SER A 65 25.76 7.55 5.45
CA SER A 65 26.03 8.83 6.08
C SER A 65 24.86 9.24 6.97
N LEU A 66 25.12 10.04 8.00
CA LEU A 66 24.05 10.62 8.83
C LEU A 66 23.03 11.42 7.98
N THR A 67 23.48 11.99 6.86
CA THR A 67 22.66 12.76 5.92
C THR A 67 21.70 11.87 5.12
N SER A 68 22.16 10.72 4.62
CA SER A 68 21.30 9.76 3.91
C SER A 68 20.27 9.18 4.86
N ALA A 69 20.67 8.79 6.07
CA ALA A 69 19.73 8.33 7.10
C ALA A 69 18.66 9.38 7.44
N ALA A 70 19.04 10.64 7.63
CA ALA A 70 18.10 11.73 7.91
C ALA A 70 17.14 12.00 6.74
N PHE A 71 17.65 11.95 5.50
CA PHE A 71 16.83 12.12 4.29
C PHE A 71 15.81 10.99 4.16
N GLN A 72 16.25 9.74 4.29
CA GLN A 72 15.38 8.57 4.21
C GLN A 72 14.31 8.59 5.30
N LEU A 73 14.64 9.00 6.54
CA LEU A 73 13.64 9.19 7.60
C LEU A 73 12.60 10.25 7.21
N GLY A 74 13.03 11.37 6.62
CA GLY A 74 12.13 12.41 6.13
C GLY A 74 11.19 11.89 5.03
N VAL A 75 11.74 11.15 4.06
CA VAL A 75 10.97 10.50 2.99
C VAL A 75 10.02 9.46 3.56
N ALA A 76 10.43 8.64 4.54
CA ALA A 76 9.57 7.65 5.18
C ALA A 76 8.39 8.29 5.91
N ILE A 77 8.63 9.36 6.67
CA ILE A 77 7.57 10.13 7.34
C ILE A 77 6.59 10.71 6.31
N LEU A 78 7.11 11.33 5.25
CA LEU A 78 6.27 11.88 4.16
C LEU A 78 5.48 10.79 3.45
N SER A 79 6.09 9.62 3.20
CA SER A 79 5.46 8.46 2.58
C SER A 79 4.28 7.94 3.40
N ILE A 80 4.44 7.90 4.73
CA ILE A 80 3.37 7.49 5.65
C ILE A 80 2.21 8.48 5.62
N ILE A 81 2.51 9.78 5.71
CA ILE A 81 1.49 10.84 5.67
C ILE A 81 0.76 10.83 4.33
N ALA A 82 1.51 10.80 3.23
CA ALA A 82 0.96 10.75 1.88
C ALA A 82 0.12 9.49 1.66
N GLY A 83 0.57 8.33 2.16
CA GLY A 83 -0.18 7.08 2.10
C GLY A 83 -1.51 7.17 2.87
N TYR A 84 -1.52 7.77 4.06
CA TYR A 84 -2.75 8.03 4.80
C TYR A 84 -3.73 8.93 4.03
N PHE A 85 -3.23 10.00 3.39
CA PHE A 85 -4.07 10.88 2.57
C PHE A 85 -4.66 10.15 1.37
N VAL A 86 -3.88 9.33 0.68
CA VAL A 86 -4.35 8.48 -0.42
C VAL A 86 -5.44 7.55 0.08
N LEU A 87 -5.20 6.77 1.13
CA LEU A 87 -6.17 5.83 1.71
C LEU A 87 -7.49 6.54 2.10
N SER A 88 -7.39 7.70 2.75
CA SER A 88 -8.55 8.49 3.16
C SER A 88 -9.37 8.96 1.96
N LYS A 89 -8.71 9.43 0.90
CA LYS A 89 -9.37 9.86 -0.35
C LYS A 89 -9.99 8.70 -1.12
N LEU A 90 -9.31 7.56 -1.18
CA LEU A 90 -9.87 6.35 -1.79
C LEU A 90 -11.14 5.91 -1.04
N LEU A 91 -11.12 5.92 0.30
CA LEU A 91 -12.28 5.62 1.13
C LEU A 91 -13.42 6.63 0.97
N GLU A 92 -13.10 7.92 0.86
CA GLU A 92 -14.08 8.99 0.59
C GLU A 92 -14.78 8.75 -0.75
N SER A 93 -14.01 8.49 -1.81
CA SER A 93 -14.55 8.19 -3.15
C SER A 93 -15.36 6.89 -3.21
N ALA A 94 -15.06 5.95 -2.30
CA ALA A 94 -15.80 4.70 -2.14
C ALA A 94 -17.07 4.87 -1.30
N GLY A 95 -17.33 6.06 -0.73
CA GLY A 95 -18.45 6.31 0.17
C GLY A 95 -18.33 5.61 1.53
N ARG A 96 -17.13 5.16 1.91
CA ARG A 96 -16.88 4.39 3.14
C ARG A 96 -16.10 5.14 4.22
N LEU A 97 -15.91 6.45 4.04
CA LEU A 97 -15.29 7.31 5.05
C LEU A 97 -16.36 7.86 6.01
N LYS A 98 -16.37 7.39 7.26
CA LYS A 98 -17.40 7.77 8.25
C LYS A 98 -17.23 9.15 8.87
N ALA A 99 -16.02 9.73 8.90
CA ALA A 99 -15.77 11.05 9.47
C ALA A 99 -14.43 11.66 9.00
N THR A 100 -14.36 12.99 9.01
CA THR A 100 -13.22 13.81 8.54
C THR A 100 -12.06 13.91 9.54
N ASP A 101 -12.23 13.37 10.76
CA ASP A 101 -11.22 13.47 11.81
C ASP A 101 -9.98 12.60 11.53
N THR A 102 -8.79 13.18 11.65
CA THR A 102 -7.53 12.57 11.21
C THR A 102 -7.03 11.52 12.20
N ARG A 103 -7.02 10.24 11.81
CA ARG A 103 -6.50 9.12 12.63
C ARG A 103 -5.09 8.69 12.22
N ILE A 104 -4.24 9.66 11.89
CA ILE A 104 -2.86 9.43 11.43
C ILE A 104 -2.08 8.60 12.47
N TRP A 105 -2.21 8.92 13.75
CA TRP A 105 -1.53 8.19 14.83
C TRP A 105 -1.96 6.72 14.95
N ALA A 106 -3.25 6.44 14.75
CA ALA A 106 -3.74 5.06 14.75
C ALA A 106 -3.24 4.28 13.52
N TYR A 107 -3.18 4.96 12.36
CA TYR A 107 -2.62 4.40 11.13
C TYR A 107 -1.15 4.02 11.30
N ILE A 108 -0.33 4.91 11.89
CA ILE A 108 1.08 4.64 12.22
C ILE A 108 1.21 3.44 13.16
N GLY A 109 0.42 3.39 14.23
CA GLY A 109 0.46 2.25 15.16
C GLY A 109 0.09 0.92 14.48
N MET A 110 -0.90 0.94 13.60
CA MET A 110 -1.32 -0.24 12.84
C MET A 110 -0.29 -0.67 11.78
N SER A 111 0.33 0.29 11.07
CA SER A 111 1.35 -0.03 10.07
C SER A 111 2.57 -0.67 10.71
N ILE A 112 3.03 -0.16 11.86
CA ILE A 112 4.14 -0.75 12.62
C ILE A 112 3.79 -2.17 13.10
N LEU A 113 2.60 -2.37 13.68
CA LEU A 113 2.20 -3.68 14.18
C LEU A 113 2.04 -4.71 13.05
N SER A 114 1.47 -4.29 11.92
CA SER A 114 1.31 -5.13 10.73
C SER A 114 2.67 -5.50 10.15
N MET A 115 3.61 -4.54 10.10
CA MET A 115 4.98 -4.77 9.64
C MET A 115 5.68 -5.82 10.52
N ILE A 116 5.64 -5.67 11.85
CA ILE A 116 6.26 -6.63 12.77
C ILE A 116 5.65 -8.02 12.55
N GLY A 117 4.32 -8.12 12.43
CA GLY A 117 3.64 -9.40 12.19
C GLY A 117 4.05 -10.04 10.86
N ILE A 118 4.14 -9.27 9.78
CA ILE A 118 4.53 -9.76 8.45
C ILE A 118 6.00 -10.17 8.43
N VAL A 119 6.91 -9.35 8.98
CA VAL A 119 8.35 -9.63 9.02
C VAL A 119 8.63 -10.86 9.86
N LEU A 120 8.04 -10.96 11.06
CA LEU A 120 8.16 -12.17 11.88
C LEU A 120 7.56 -13.39 11.18
N GLY A 121 6.43 -13.22 10.49
CA GLY A 121 5.82 -14.27 9.67
C GLY A 121 6.77 -14.77 8.59
N LEU A 122 7.36 -13.87 7.79
CA LEU A 122 8.26 -14.21 6.69
C LEU A 122 9.60 -14.79 7.16
N ILE A 123 10.15 -14.29 8.27
CA ILE A 123 11.40 -14.81 8.86
C ILE A 123 11.21 -16.24 9.39
N LEU A 124 10.05 -16.54 10.00
CA LEU A 124 9.80 -17.86 10.57
C LEU A 124 9.50 -18.90 9.48
N ILE A 125 8.59 -18.60 8.52
CA ILE A 125 8.25 -19.43 7.35
C ILE A 125 7.57 -18.52 6.28
N ILE A 126 7.93 -18.59 4.98
CA ILE A 126 7.33 -17.75 3.92
C ILE A 126 5.78 -17.87 3.85
N VAL A 127 5.25 -19.08 4.06
CA VAL A 127 3.82 -19.39 3.96
C VAL A 127 2.94 -18.60 4.97
N PRO A 128 3.20 -18.59 6.28
CA PRO A 128 2.44 -17.77 7.23
C PRO A 128 2.53 -16.27 6.95
N GLY A 129 3.66 -15.77 6.42
CA GLY A 129 3.77 -14.38 5.97
C GLY A 129 2.77 -14.03 4.87
N LEU A 130 2.64 -14.89 3.86
CA LEU A 130 1.65 -14.72 2.78
C LEU A 130 0.21 -14.78 3.29
N ILE A 131 -0.08 -15.69 4.23
CA ILE A 131 -1.42 -15.80 4.84
C ILE A 131 -1.76 -14.50 5.57
N LEU A 132 -0.83 -13.95 6.36
CA LEU A 132 -1.04 -12.68 7.07
C LEU A 132 -1.29 -11.52 6.10
N LEU A 133 -0.52 -11.43 5.02
CA LEU A 133 -0.68 -10.38 4.01
C LEU A 133 -2.09 -10.40 3.40
N VAL A 134 -2.56 -11.58 2.99
CA VAL A 134 -3.92 -11.74 2.44
C VAL A 134 -4.97 -11.37 3.49
N ARG A 135 -4.82 -11.89 4.71
CA ARG A 135 -5.81 -11.70 5.78
C ARG A 135 -5.86 -10.27 6.32
N TRP A 136 -4.77 -9.52 6.25
CA TRP A 136 -4.68 -8.14 6.71
C TRP A 136 -4.76 -7.09 5.60
N SER A 137 -4.93 -7.51 4.34
CA SER A 137 -5.06 -6.61 3.19
C SER A 137 -6.16 -5.55 3.35
N ALA A 138 -7.27 -5.88 4.01
CA ALA A 138 -8.39 -4.97 4.24
C ALA A 138 -8.32 -4.18 5.58
N ALA A 139 -7.30 -4.41 6.41
CA ALA A 139 -7.22 -3.87 7.77
C ALA A 139 -7.18 -2.33 7.78
N SER A 140 -6.50 -1.72 6.81
CA SER A 140 -6.44 -0.25 6.65
C SER A 140 -7.82 0.38 6.44
N GLY A 141 -8.70 -0.28 5.68
CA GLY A 141 -10.07 0.14 5.48
C GLY A 141 -10.93 0.06 6.74
N PHE A 142 -10.80 -1.02 7.53
CA PHE A 142 -11.51 -1.14 8.81
C PHE A 142 -11.06 -0.12 9.86
N LEU A 143 -9.77 0.25 9.85
CA LEU A 143 -9.21 1.23 10.77
C LEU A 143 -9.68 2.66 10.45
N ILE A 144 -9.59 3.05 9.17
CA ILE A 144 -9.86 4.42 8.72
C ILE A 144 -11.36 4.60 8.44
N GLY A 145 -11.95 3.75 7.59
CA GLY A 145 -13.36 3.82 7.22
C GLY A 145 -14.28 3.28 8.31
N GLY A 146 -13.94 2.10 8.85
CA GLY A 146 -14.72 1.45 9.91
C GLY A 146 -14.55 2.05 11.32
N ARG A 147 -13.59 2.96 11.52
CA ARG A 147 -13.21 3.57 12.81
C ARG A 147 -12.89 2.56 13.94
N ARG A 148 -12.52 1.33 13.61
CA ARG A 148 -12.19 0.29 14.61
C ARG A 148 -10.86 0.57 15.33
N GLY A 149 -10.59 -0.12 16.44
CA GLY A 149 -9.28 -0.12 17.09
C GLY A 149 -8.21 -0.83 16.24
N ILE A 150 -6.92 -0.69 16.58
CA ILE A 150 -5.82 -1.31 15.79
C ILE A 150 -5.97 -2.85 15.74
N THR A 151 -6.06 -3.50 16.90
CA THR A 151 -6.21 -4.96 17.02
C THR A 151 -7.55 -5.44 16.49
N GLU A 152 -8.61 -4.67 16.73
CA GLU A 152 -9.95 -4.94 16.24
C GLU A 152 -10.01 -4.88 14.69
N SER A 153 -9.30 -3.94 14.06
CA SER A 153 -9.23 -3.82 12.60
C SER A 153 -8.52 -5.02 11.96
N LEU A 154 -7.46 -5.53 12.60
CA LEU A 154 -6.75 -6.73 12.15
C LEU A 154 -7.63 -7.97 12.29
N GLY A 155 -8.31 -8.15 13.43
CA GLY A 155 -9.24 -9.25 13.65
C GLY A 155 -10.45 -9.19 12.70
N ALA A 156 -10.99 -8.00 12.48
CA ALA A 156 -12.08 -7.75 11.53
C ALA A 156 -11.69 -8.12 10.10
N SER A 157 -10.51 -7.67 9.66
CA SER A 157 -9.97 -8.03 8.35
C SER A 157 -9.78 -9.54 8.23
N TRP A 158 -9.29 -10.19 9.28
CA TRP A 158 -9.07 -11.63 9.30
C TRP A 158 -10.36 -12.43 9.12
N GLU A 159 -11.42 -12.07 9.84
CA GLU A 159 -12.70 -12.77 9.76
C GLU A 159 -13.42 -12.45 8.44
N ALA A 160 -13.41 -11.20 8.00
CA ALA A 160 -14.10 -10.81 6.78
C ALA A 160 -13.45 -11.44 5.53
N THR A 161 -12.12 -11.61 5.52
CA THR A 161 -11.40 -12.29 4.42
C THR A 161 -11.49 -13.82 4.48
N ARG A 162 -12.15 -14.38 5.50
CA ARG A 162 -12.35 -15.83 5.66
C ARG A 162 -13.35 -16.32 4.60
N GLY A 163 -12.92 -17.28 3.78
CA GLY A 163 -13.72 -17.83 2.68
C GLY A 163 -13.36 -17.29 1.29
N TYR A 164 -12.71 -16.13 1.21
CA TYR A 164 -12.26 -15.53 -0.05
C TYR A 164 -10.73 -15.39 -0.16
N SER A 165 -9.98 -16.00 0.78
CA SER A 165 -8.53 -15.82 0.88
C SER A 165 -7.79 -16.23 -0.41
N TRP A 166 -8.24 -17.29 -1.09
CA TRP A 166 -7.66 -17.71 -2.37
C TRP A 166 -7.90 -16.70 -3.50
N SER A 167 -9.12 -16.16 -3.61
CA SER A 167 -9.45 -15.14 -4.60
C SER A 167 -8.63 -13.86 -4.38
N ILE A 168 -8.50 -13.42 -3.12
CA ILE A 168 -7.67 -12.27 -2.75
C ILE A 168 -6.19 -12.54 -3.03
N PHE A 169 -5.71 -13.75 -2.71
CA PHE A 169 -4.33 -14.15 -2.98
C PHE A 169 -4.00 -14.09 -4.47
N PHE A 170 -4.82 -14.72 -5.34
CA PHE A 170 -4.57 -14.68 -6.78
C PHE A 170 -4.73 -13.27 -7.36
N ALA A 171 -5.68 -12.48 -6.85
CA ALA A 171 -5.85 -11.08 -7.25
C ALA A 171 -4.60 -10.26 -6.93
N ALA A 172 -4.09 -10.37 -5.71
CA ALA A 172 -2.83 -9.75 -5.30
C ALA A 172 -1.67 -10.26 -6.16
N LEU A 173 -1.54 -11.58 -6.33
CA LEU A 173 -0.45 -12.19 -7.09
C LEU A 173 -0.40 -11.67 -8.53
N VAL A 174 -1.53 -11.65 -9.24
CA VAL A 174 -1.57 -11.16 -10.63
C VAL A 174 -1.30 -9.66 -10.70
N LEU A 175 -1.86 -8.88 -9.77
CA LEU A 175 -1.64 -7.43 -9.70
C LEU A 175 -0.15 -7.10 -9.48
N PHE A 176 0.48 -7.73 -8.48
CA PHE A 176 1.87 -7.50 -8.16
C PHE A 176 2.83 -8.07 -9.20
N LEU A 177 2.56 -9.26 -9.76
CA LEU A 177 3.38 -9.80 -10.85
C LEU A 177 3.29 -8.92 -12.10
N GLY A 178 2.08 -8.48 -12.48
CA GLY A 178 1.89 -7.56 -13.59
C GLY A 178 2.64 -6.25 -13.38
N LEU A 179 2.59 -5.71 -12.17
CA LEU A 179 3.33 -4.50 -11.79
C LEU A 179 4.84 -4.70 -11.89
N ILE A 180 5.38 -5.80 -11.37
CA ILE A 180 6.82 -6.10 -11.44
C ILE A 180 7.27 -6.21 -12.90
N ILE A 181 6.49 -6.86 -13.75
CA ILE A 181 6.81 -6.99 -15.18
C ILE A 181 6.79 -5.63 -15.86
N ILE A 182 5.75 -4.81 -15.63
CA ILE A 182 5.62 -3.48 -16.25
C ILE A 182 6.73 -2.54 -15.76
N ALA A 183 6.95 -2.46 -14.44
CA ALA A 183 7.98 -1.62 -13.85
C ALA A 183 9.38 -2.08 -14.27
N GLY A 184 9.64 -3.40 -14.32
CA GLY A 184 10.89 -3.96 -14.79
C GLY A 184 11.15 -3.70 -16.26
N ALA A 185 10.14 -3.88 -17.12
CA ALA A 185 10.25 -3.58 -18.56
C ALA A 185 10.47 -2.08 -18.81
N PHE A 186 9.75 -1.22 -18.07
CA PHE A 186 9.90 0.23 -18.16
C PHE A 186 11.28 0.68 -17.66
N GLY A 187 11.74 0.15 -16.53
CA GLY A 187 13.08 0.39 -16.00
C GLY A 187 14.17 -0.07 -16.96
N ALA A 188 14.02 -1.25 -17.57
CA ALA A 188 14.95 -1.75 -18.58
C ALA A 188 14.97 -0.84 -19.83
N MET A 189 13.81 -0.41 -20.32
CA MET A 189 13.70 0.54 -21.43
C MET A 189 14.44 1.85 -21.14
N LEU A 190 14.30 2.37 -19.93
CA LEU A 190 14.99 3.59 -19.51
C LEU A 190 16.50 3.37 -19.33
N ALA A 191 16.91 2.18 -18.88
CA ALA A 191 18.33 1.82 -18.81
C ALA A 191 19.01 1.83 -20.18
N PHE A 192 18.31 1.46 -21.26
CA PHE A 192 18.84 1.56 -22.62
C PHE A 192 19.15 2.99 -23.07
N THR A 193 18.58 4.02 -22.42
CA THR A 193 18.90 5.42 -22.73
C THR A 193 20.27 5.84 -22.25
N GLY A 194 20.84 5.14 -21.25
CA GLY A 194 22.11 5.50 -20.60
C GLY A 194 22.06 6.81 -19.80
N ILE A 195 20.88 7.36 -19.56
CA ILE A 195 20.69 8.60 -18.80
C ILE A 195 20.31 8.23 -17.37
N ASP A 196 21.22 8.44 -16.41
CA ASP A 196 21.01 8.10 -14.99
C ASP A 196 19.74 8.75 -14.40
N LEU A 197 19.44 9.99 -14.78
CA LEU A 197 18.21 10.68 -14.40
C LEU A 197 16.95 9.90 -14.84
N MET A 198 16.94 9.36 -16.05
CA MET A 198 15.79 8.63 -16.58
C MET A 198 15.62 7.30 -15.87
N ILE A 199 16.72 6.62 -15.53
CA ILE A 199 16.71 5.37 -14.77
C ILE A 199 16.17 5.61 -13.35
N ALA A 200 16.70 6.63 -12.65
CA ALA A 200 16.29 6.98 -11.30
C ALA A 200 14.81 7.43 -11.23
N LEU A 201 14.34 8.21 -12.21
CA LEU A 201 12.93 8.57 -12.31
C LEU A 201 12.05 7.35 -12.62
N GLY A 202 12.51 6.46 -13.49
CA GLY A 202 11.78 5.25 -13.85
C GLY A 202 11.52 4.32 -12.67
N SER A 203 12.56 4.03 -11.89
CA SER A 203 12.46 3.18 -10.71
C SER A 203 11.60 3.82 -9.62
N SER A 204 11.81 5.11 -9.32
CA SER A 204 11.08 5.79 -8.26
C SER A 204 9.60 6.00 -8.57
N ILE A 205 9.26 6.31 -9.82
CA ILE A 205 7.88 6.41 -10.27
C ILE A 205 7.21 5.04 -10.24
N GLY A 206 7.92 3.99 -10.69
CA GLY A 206 7.43 2.62 -10.63
C GLY A 206 7.11 2.17 -9.21
N GLU A 207 8.00 2.47 -8.26
CA GLU A 207 7.79 2.20 -6.83
C GLU A 207 6.58 2.96 -6.27
N ALA A 208 6.52 4.27 -6.50
CA ALA A 208 5.43 5.10 -6.00
C ALA A 208 4.07 4.66 -6.58
N ALA A 209 4.02 4.31 -7.87
CA ALA A 209 2.83 3.75 -8.50
C ALA A 209 2.44 2.41 -7.86
N GLY A 210 3.42 1.55 -7.57
CA GLY A 210 3.21 0.28 -6.88
C GLY A 210 2.59 0.43 -5.50
N ASN A 211 3.09 1.38 -4.72
CA ASN A 211 2.56 1.69 -3.39
C ASN A 211 1.10 2.15 -3.44
N VAL A 212 0.76 3.06 -4.37
CA VAL A 212 -0.63 3.51 -4.54
C VAL A 212 -1.54 2.37 -4.97
N LEU A 213 -1.09 1.51 -5.89
CA LEU A 213 -1.86 0.34 -6.31
C LEU A 213 -2.08 -0.63 -5.15
N ALA A 214 -1.09 -0.83 -4.28
CA ALA A 214 -1.23 -1.64 -3.08
C ALA A 214 -2.26 -1.04 -2.10
N PHE A 215 -2.25 0.28 -1.90
CA PHE A 215 -3.26 0.97 -1.09
C PHE A 215 -4.66 0.82 -1.70
N ALA A 216 -4.80 1.03 -3.01
CA ALA A 216 -6.06 0.87 -3.72
C ALA A 216 -6.57 -0.57 -3.68
N PHE A 217 -5.68 -1.56 -3.75
CA PHE A 217 -6.03 -2.96 -3.60
C PHE A 217 -6.58 -3.25 -2.21
N GLY A 218 -5.89 -2.80 -1.15
CA GLY A 218 -6.36 -2.98 0.22
C GLY A 218 -7.73 -2.34 0.47
N ILE A 219 -7.97 -1.13 -0.04
CA ILE A 219 -9.29 -0.48 0.04
C ILE A 219 -10.31 -1.20 -0.84
N GLY A 220 -9.92 -1.69 -2.03
CA GLY A 220 -10.77 -2.48 -2.91
C GLY A 220 -11.27 -3.74 -2.21
N VAL A 221 -10.37 -4.50 -1.59
CA VAL A 221 -10.72 -5.67 -0.77
C VAL A 221 -11.66 -5.27 0.36
N TYR A 222 -11.33 -4.21 1.11
CA TYR A 222 -12.20 -3.70 2.18
C TYR A 222 -13.62 -3.36 1.68
N THR A 223 -13.76 -2.69 0.53
CA THR A 223 -15.07 -2.30 -0.01
C THR A 223 -15.93 -3.50 -0.42
N LEU A 224 -15.33 -4.61 -0.83
CA LEU A 224 -16.07 -5.81 -1.24
C LEU A 224 -16.35 -6.76 -0.07
N VAL A 225 -15.47 -6.73 0.94
CA VAL A 225 -15.44 -7.72 2.03
C VAL A 225 -16.05 -7.19 3.32
N ALA A 226 -16.00 -5.88 3.59
CA ALA A 226 -16.76 -5.35 4.70
C ALA A 226 -18.25 -5.36 4.36
N ASP A 227 -18.98 -6.26 5.03
CA ASP A 227 -20.43 -6.37 4.99
C ASP A 227 -21.08 -5.07 5.51
N ASP A 228 -22.11 -4.59 4.82
CA ASP A 228 -22.99 -3.51 5.28
C ASP A 228 -23.88 -3.96 6.46
N SER A 229 -23.78 -5.23 6.90
CA SER A 229 -24.68 -5.86 7.88
C SER A 229 -24.48 -5.41 9.33
N THR A 230 -23.38 -4.73 9.66
CA THR A 230 -23.26 -4.07 10.98
C THR A 230 -24.07 -2.78 11.05
N GLU A 231 -24.61 -2.29 9.93
CA GLU A 231 -25.35 -1.03 9.85
C GLU A 231 -26.84 -1.20 10.22
N THR A 232 -27.39 -2.42 10.13
CA THR A 232 -28.75 -2.70 10.59
C THR A 232 -28.87 -2.97 12.09
N ALA A 233 -27.78 -3.33 12.78
CA ALA A 233 -27.84 -3.61 14.22
C ALA A 233 -28.05 -2.34 15.07
N ASP A 234 -27.53 -1.19 14.62
CA ASP A 234 -27.68 0.10 15.32
C ASP A 234 -29.02 0.81 15.02
N VAL A 235 -29.79 0.35 14.03
CA VAL A 235 -31.14 0.89 13.74
C VAL A 235 -32.22 0.15 14.53
N PHE A 236 -31.90 -1.03 15.08
CA PHE A 236 -32.83 -1.85 15.84
C PHE A 236 -32.47 -1.99 17.34
N ALA A 237 -31.51 -1.22 17.85
CA ALA A 237 -31.14 -1.13 19.27
C ALA A 237 -31.54 0.23 19.86
#